data_AF-A0A9E1RDU3-F1
#
_entry.id   AF-A0A9E1RDU3-F1
#
_cell.length_a   1.000
_cell.length_b   1.000
_cell.length_c   1.000
_cell.angle_alpha   90.00
_cell.angle_beta   90.00
_cell.angle_gamma   90.00
#
_symmetry.space_group_name_H-M   'P 1'
#
loop_
_entity.id
_entity.type
_entity.pdbx_description
1 polymer ?
#
loop_
_entity_poly.entity_id
_entity_poly.type
_entity_poly.pdbx_seq_one_letter_code
_entity_poly.pdbx_strand_id
1 'polypeptide(L)'
;MNQVRETLQRGQRAQRRDSKNANREILAALRNSKSKRITELKQDANRKKLQQKRNIRSTKKQTQKRKRIKKTEKRKDLLSKSRSKVVESKRAQKRTTESRKTQKRVTAKKKTLQSRQTAREESAFKSSQDQPIKEQKETLQTSDDGFNKEFGDTGIRKIEEKPEKKKPAEDETEVVVASLPNAPTQTSEESPEVKLTRFSKNITNLKKEIKSSRGNPWALLAKLGDAYLEAQRFMDSQKDENERQKLLDLSGNRDLLLGSYEQAAWAYKLALTFNHQKAETHLKIGKIYDEMEDGINALMFANLAHQIFKRSRNSNQMKETQSFINALTAKYENNSGKKMMPKG
;
A
#
# COMPACT_ATOMS: atom_id res chain seq x y z
N MET A 1 -21.62 34.36 88.88
CA MET A 1 -20.72 33.38 88.24
C MET A 1 -21.43 32.27 87.46
N ASN A 2 -22.47 31.60 88.00
CA ASN A 2 -23.11 30.45 87.33
C ASN A 2 -23.87 30.81 86.03
N GLN A 3 -24.59 31.94 85.99
CA GLN A 3 -25.33 32.38 84.79
C GLN A 3 -24.42 32.67 83.57
N VAL A 4 -23.20 33.15 83.81
CA VAL A 4 -22.21 33.42 82.75
C VAL A 4 -21.66 32.11 82.17
N ARG A 5 -21.47 31.08 82.99
CA ARG A 5 -21.06 29.74 82.52
C ARG A 5 -22.15 29.06 81.69
N GLU A 6 -23.41 29.17 82.08
CA GLU A 6 -24.52 28.57 81.33
C GLU A 6 -24.72 29.23 79.96
N THR A 7 -24.64 30.56 79.89
CA THR A 7 -24.75 31.30 78.62
C THR A 7 -23.61 30.95 77.68
N LEU A 8 -22.38 30.83 78.19
CA LEU A 8 -21.21 30.41 77.41
C LEU A 8 -21.35 28.96 76.89
N GLN A 9 -21.83 28.03 77.72
CA GLN A 9 -22.11 26.66 77.28
C GLN A 9 -23.24 26.59 76.24
N ARG A 10 -24.29 27.41 76.38
CA ARG A 10 -25.37 27.51 75.38
C ARG A 10 -24.85 28.05 74.05
N GLY A 11 -24.00 29.08 74.08
CA GLY A 11 -23.36 29.64 72.87
C GLY A 11 -22.47 28.62 72.15
N GLN A 12 -21.63 27.86 72.88
CA GLN A 12 -20.81 26.80 72.29
C GLN A 12 -21.67 25.66 71.70
N ARG A 13 -22.78 25.30 72.34
CA ARG A 13 -23.73 24.31 71.81
C ARG A 13 -24.43 24.81 70.54
N ALA A 14 -24.76 26.10 70.45
CA ALA A 14 -25.32 26.70 69.25
C ALA A 14 -24.32 26.66 68.09
N GLN A 15 -23.09 27.11 68.30
CA GLN A 15 -22.02 27.04 67.28
C GLN A 15 -21.75 25.61 66.78
N ARG A 16 -21.81 24.62 67.66
CA ARG A 16 -21.68 23.20 67.28
C ARG A 16 -22.86 22.68 66.45
N ARG A 17 -24.08 23.23 66.61
CA ARG A 17 -25.23 22.90 65.76
C ARG A 17 -25.11 23.57 64.40
N ASP A 18 -24.72 24.85 64.39
CA ASP A 18 -24.61 25.62 63.15
C ASP A 18 -23.52 25.06 62.23
N SER A 19 -22.35 24.70 62.79
CA SER A 19 -21.29 24.01 62.03
C SER A 19 -21.70 22.65 61.49
N LYS A 20 -22.50 21.87 62.24
CA LYS A 20 -23.06 20.59 61.75
C LYS A 20 -24.08 20.81 60.61
N ASN A 21 -24.92 21.83 60.72
CA ASN A 21 -25.87 22.18 59.68
C ASN A 21 -25.17 22.66 58.40
N ALA A 22 -24.18 23.54 58.52
CA ALA A 22 -23.36 23.99 57.39
C ALA A 22 -22.66 22.81 56.68
N ASN A 23 -22.07 21.89 57.43
CA ASN A 23 -21.45 20.69 56.85
C ASN A 23 -22.47 19.80 56.13
N ARG A 24 -23.69 19.68 56.66
CA ARG A 24 -24.77 18.92 56.03
C ARG A 24 -25.22 19.55 54.71
N GLU A 25 -25.32 20.87 54.66
CA GLU A 25 -25.64 21.63 53.44
C GLU A 25 -24.55 21.50 52.38
N ILE A 26 -23.27 21.62 52.78
CA ILE A 26 -22.12 21.44 51.87
C ILE A 26 -22.13 20.03 51.26
N LEU A 27 -22.36 19.00 52.07
CA LEU A 27 -22.45 17.62 51.59
C LEU A 27 -23.64 17.39 50.66
N ALA A 28 -24.79 18.01 50.94
CA ALA A 28 -25.96 17.95 50.07
C ALA A 28 -25.69 18.64 48.72
N ALA A 29 -25.06 19.82 48.73
CA ALA A 29 -24.67 20.54 47.51
C ALA A 29 -23.68 19.71 46.66
N LEU A 30 -22.70 19.05 47.29
CA LEU A 30 -21.76 18.15 46.62
C LEU A 30 -22.43 16.91 46.03
N ARG A 31 -23.43 16.33 46.70
CA ARG A 31 -24.20 15.20 46.16
C ARG A 31 -25.03 15.63 44.95
N ASN A 32 -25.64 16.80 45.02
CA ASN A 32 -26.45 17.37 43.94
C ASN A 32 -25.60 17.77 42.73
N SER A 33 -24.39 18.31 42.94
CA SER A 33 -23.48 18.62 41.83
C SER A 33 -22.96 17.35 41.16
N LYS A 34 -22.61 16.31 41.93
CA LYS A 34 -22.20 15.00 41.40
C LYS A 34 -23.33 14.34 40.60
N SER A 35 -24.57 14.34 41.11
CA SER A 35 -25.70 13.75 40.39
C SER A 35 -26.00 14.49 39.09
N LYS A 36 -25.96 15.82 39.08
CA LYS A 36 -26.07 16.66 37.86
C LYS A 36 -24.96 16.35 36.84
N ARG A 37 -23.71 16.23 37.29
CA ARG A 37 -22.58 15.88 36.41
C ARG A 37 -22.77 14.50 35.77
N ILE A 38 -23.27 13.52 36.54
CA ILE A 38 -23.52 12.16 36.03
C ILE A 38 -24.64 12.15 35.00
N THR A 39 -25.73 12.91 35.22
CA THR A 39 -26.83 12.98 34.24
C THR A 39 -26.40 13.68 32.96
N GLU A 40 -25.61 14.74 33.05
CA GLU A 40 -25.05 15.45 31.89
C GLU A 40 -24.12 14.54 31.08
N LEU A 41 -23.21 13.81 31.73
CA LEU A 41 -22.33 12.85 31.05
C LEU A 41 -23.12 11.73 30.35
N LYS A 42 -24.21 11.25 30.95
CA LYS A 42 -25.11 10.27 30.31
C LYS A 42 -25.81 10.85 29.09
N GLN A 43 -26.26 12.10 29.15
CA GLN A 43 -26.89 12.79 28.02
C GLN A 43 -25.90 13.00 26.87
N ASP A 44 -24.67 13.40 27.16
CA ASP A 44 -23.62 13.59 26.16
C ASP A 44 -23.22 12.28 25.48
N ALA A 45 -23.10 11.19 26.24
CA ALA A 45 -22.86 9.87 25.68
C ALA A 45 -23.96 9.46 24.70
N ASN A 46 -25.23 9.74 25.04
CA ASN A 46 -26.37 9.46 24.17
C ASN A 46 -26.38 10.36 22.91
N ARG A 47 -26.06 11.66 23.04
CA ARG A 47 -25.92 12.58 21.92
C ARG A 47 -24.83 12.12 20.95
N LYS A 48 -23.65 11.73 21.45
CA LYS A 48 -22.55 11.18 20.64
C LYS A 48 -22.96 9.92 19.88
N LYS A 49 -23.63 8.96 20.55
CA LYS A 49 -24.15 7.75 19.90
C LYS A 49 -25.15 8.07 18.79
N LEU A 50 -26.02 9.06 19.01
CA LEU A 50 -27.04 9.45 18.02
C LEU A 50 -26.43 10.16 16.81
N GLN A 51 -25.42 11.00 17.02
CA GLN A 51 -24.63 11.61 15.94
C GLN A 51 -23.87 10.56 15.13
N GLN A 52 -23.21 9.60 15.77
CA GLN A 52 -22.55 8.48 15.07
C GLN A 52 -23.55 7.69 14.19
N LYS A 53 -24.73 7.37 14.70
CA LYS A 53 -25.79 6.72 13.91
C LYS A 53 -26.24 7.55 12.70
N ARG A 54 -26.33 8.88 12.84
CA ARG A 54 -26.66 9.79 11.72
C ARG A 54 -25.55 9.79 10.66
N ASN A 55 -24.28 9.86 11.08
CA ASN A 55 -23.14 9.85 10.17
C ASN A 55 -23.03 8.52 9.41
N ILE A 56 -23.26 7.38 10.07
CA ILE A 56 -23.27 6.06 9.41
C ILE A 56 -24.40 5.97 8.37
N ARG A 57 -25.58 6.54 8.67
CA ARG A 57 -26.70 6.55 7.71
C ARG A 57 -26.40 7.43 6.49
N SER A 58 -25.76 8.60 6.67
CA SER A 58 -25.40 9.48 5.56
C SER A 58 -24.32 8.87 4.68
N THR A 59 -23.28 8.26 5.26
CA THR A 59 -22.23 7.57 4.50
C THR A 59 -22.78 6.37 3.74
N LYS A 60 -23.71 5.59 4.32
CA LYS A 60 -24.39 4.48 3.63
C LYS A 60 -25.22 4.97 2.43
N LYS A 61 -25.95 6.09 2.56
CA LYS A 61 -26.68 6.69 1.42
C LYS A 61 -25.73 7.16 0.32
N GLN A 62 -24.64 7.83 0.69
CA GLN A 62 -23.66 8.36 -0.27
C GLN A 62 -22.93 7.22 -1.02
N THR A 63 -22.53 6.17 -0.31
CA THR A 63 -21.90 4.98 -0.93
C THR A 63 -22.87 4.26 -1.88
N GLN A 64 -24.15 4.16 -1.53
CA GLN A 64 -25.16 3.57 -2.43
C GLN A 64 -25.37 4.42 -3.68
N LYS A 65 -25.39 5.75 -3.57
CA LYS A 65 -25.45 6.67 -4.73
C LYS A 65 -24.23 6.50 -5.64
N ARG A 66 -23.02 6.47 -5.07
CA ARG A 66 -21.76 6.22 -5.83
C ARG A 66 -21.79 4.87 -6.55
N LYS A 67 -22.31 3.81 -5.92
CA LYS A 67 -22.47 2.49 -6.56
C LYS A 67 -23.43 2.54 -7.76
N ARG A 68 -24.54 3.27 -7.66
CA ARG A 68 -25.48 3.45 -8.79
C ARG A 68 -24.82 4.18 -9.96
N ILE A 69 -24.10 5.27 -9.69
CA ILE A 69 -23.37 6.05 -10.70
C ILE A 69 -22.32 5.18 -11.42
N LYS A 70 -21.48 4.45 -10.67
CA LYS A 70 -20.49 3.53 -11.25
C LYS A 70 -21.14 2.45 -12.13
N LYS A 71 -22.33 1.97 -11.77
CA LYS A 71 -23.06 0.96 -12.56
C LYS A 71 -23.60 1.56 -13.86
N THR A 72 -24.05 2.81 -13.84
CA THR A 72 -24.49 3.53 -15.04
C THR A 72 -23.34 3.89 -15.97
N GLU A 73 -22.18 4.32 -15.43
CA GLU A 73 -20.97 4.59 -16.21
C GLU A 73 -20.47 3.32 -16.92
N LYS A 74 -20.36 2.20 -16.20
CA LYS A 74 -20.00 0.91 -16.80
C LYS A 74 -20.92 0.51 -17.96
N ARG A 75 -22.23 0.78 -17.85
CA ARG A 75 -23.18 0.51 -18.94
C ARG A 75 -22.94 1.42 -20.14
N LYS A 76 -22.64 2.71 -19.92
CA LYS A 76 -22.30 3.66 -20.99
C LYS A 76 -21.00 3.27 -21.70
N ASP A 77 -19.98 2.85 -20.95
CA ASP A 77 -18.68 2.41 -21.49
C ASP A 77 -18.79 1.13 -22.33
N LEU A 78 -19.66 0.20 -21.94
CA LEU A 78 -19.93 -0.98 -22.75
C LEU A 78 -20.63 -0.62 -24.06
N LEU A 79 -21.54 0.35 -24.02
CA LEU A 79 -22.24 0.84 -25.22
C LEU A 79 -21.31 1.62 -26.17
N SER A 80 -20.35 2.38 -25.63
CA SER A 80 -19.38 3.10 -26.47
C SER A 80 -18.41 2.13 -27.15
N LYS A 81 -17.93 1.11 -26.41
CA LYS A 81 -17.05 0.05 -26.96
C LYS A 81 -17.74 -0.84 -27.98
N SER A 82 -19.03 -1.12 -27.84
CA SER A 82 -19.78 -1.87 -28.85
C SER A 82 -19.99 -1.04 -30.13
N ARG A 83 -20.30 0.26 -30.00
CA ARG A 83 -20.39 1.18 -31.14
C ARG A 83 -19.06 1.33 -31.88
N SER A 84 -17.93 1.43 -31.17
CA SER A 84 -16.61 1.56 -31.82
C SER A 84 -16.23 0.30 -32.62
N LYS A 85 -16.50 -0.90 -32.08
CA LYS A 85 -16.28 -2.17 -32.81
C LYS A 85 -17.10 -2.29 -34.08
N VAL A 86 -18.34 -1.81 -34.08
CA VAL A 86 -19.21 -1.79 -35.28
C VAL A 86 -18.70 -0.80 -36.34
N VAL A 87 -18.11 0.33 -35.91
CA VAL A 87 -17.52 1.31 -36.84
C VAL A 87 -16.21 0.78 -37.43
N GLU A 88 -15.38 0.12 -36.63
CA GLU A 88 -14.13 -0.50 -37.09
C GLU A 88 -14.38 -1.66 -38.05
N SER A 89 -15.37 -2.53 -37.79
CA SER A 89 -15.72 -3.62 -38.70
C SER A 89 -16.21 -3.12 -40.06
N LYS A 90 -17.03 -2.06 -40.08
CA LYS A 90 -17.45 -1.39 -41.33
C LYS A 90 -16.29 -0.76 -42.09
N ARG A 91 -15.31 -0.16 -41.38
CA ARG A 91 -14.08 0.39 -42.01
C ARG A 91 -13.18 -0.72 -42.56
N ALA A 92 -13.05 -1.84 -41.85
CA ALA A 92 -12.28 -3.01 -42.30
C ALA A 92 -12.88 -3.64 -43.56
N GLN A 93 -14.20 -3.79 -43.64
CA GLN A 93 -14.90 -4.27 -44.85
C GLN A 93 -14.72 -3.34 -46.06
N LYS A 94 -14.69 -2.01 -45.87
CA LYS A 94 -14.35 -1.09 -46.96
C LYS A 94 -12.92 -1.27 -47.47
N ARG A 95 -11.96 -1.45 -46.56
CA ARG A 95 -10.54 -1.67 -46.94
C ARG A 95 -10.32 -2.98 -47.71
N THR A 96 -11.02 -4.07 -47.37
CA THR A 96 -10.88 -5.34 -48.09
C THR A 96 -11.55 -5.33 -49.46
N THR A 97 -12.63 -4.57 -49.64
CA THR A 97 -13.26 -4.40 -50.96
C THR A 97 -12.42 -3.50 -51.88
N GLU A 98 -11.73 -2.49 -51.33
CA GLU A 98 -10.79 -1.66 -52.08
C GLU A 98 -9.51 -2.42 -52.48
N SER A 99 -8.95 -3.27 -51.60
CA SER A 99 -7.76 -4.08 -51.95
C SER A 99 -8.04 -5.12 -53.04
N ARG A 100 -9.25 -5.69 -53.08
CA ARG A 100 -9.68 -6.58 -54.17
C ARG A 100 -9.80 -5.86 -55.51
N LYS A 101 -10.21 -4.58 -55.51
CA LYS A 101 -10.27 -3.76 -56.74
C LYS A 101 -8.88 -3.39 -57.24
N THR A 102 -7.93 -3.10 -56.36
CA THR A 102 -6.54 -2.78 -56.75
C THR A 102 -5.78 -4.01 -57.23
N GLN A 103 -5.98 -5.18 -56.62
CA GLN A 103 -5.37 -6.44 -57.11
C GLN A 103 -5.85 -6.83 -58.52
N LYS A 104 -7.14 -6.65 -58.85
CA LYS A 104 -7.65 -6.85 -60.23
C LYS A 104 -7.02 -5.90 -61.25
N ARG A 105 -6.65 -4.67 -60.87
CA ARG A 105 -5.95 -3.73 -61.75
C ARG A 105 -4.48 -4.08 -61.96
N VAL A 106 -3.83 -4.69 -60.96
CA VAL A 106 -2.41 -5.10 -61.05
C VAL A 106 -2.24 -6.37 -61.89
N THR A 107 -3.17 -7.33 -61.82
CA THR A 107 -3.14 -8.53 -62.69
C THR A 107 -3.41 -8.21 -64.15
N ALA A 108 -4.28 -7.22 -64.44
CA ALA A 108 -4.49 -6.73 -65.79
C ALA A 108 -3.22 -6.08 -66.39
N LYS A 109 -2.45 -5.32 -65.60
CA LYS A 109 -1.18 -4.71 -66.03
C LYS A 109 -0.03 -5.71 -66.21
N LYS A 110 0.01 -6.80 -65.44
CA LYS A 110 1.04 -7.86 -65.62
C LYS A 110 0.92 -8.60 -66.95
N LYS A 111 -0.31 -8.81 -67.46
CA LYS A 111 -0.53 -9.40 -68.79
C LYS A 111 -0.08 -8.49 -69.93
N THR A 112 -0.05 -7.17 -69.73
CA THR A 112 0.42 -6.19 -70.73
C THR A 112 1.94 -5.96 -70.71
N LEU A 113 2.63 -6.43 -69.67
CA LEU A 113 4.09 -6.26 -69.52
C LEU A 113 4.90 -7.48 -69.98
N GLN A 114 4.31 -8.69 -69.99
CA GLN A 114 4.96 -9.88 -70.56
C GLN A 114 5.05 -9.83 -72.09
N SER A 115 4.17 -9.08 -72.79
CA SER A 115 4.28 -8.86 -74.24
C SER A 115 5.28 -7.75 -74.63
N ARG A 116 5.94 -7.12 -73.66
CA ARG A 116 6.95 -6.06 -73.88
C ARG A 116 8.37 -6.46 -73.51
N GLN A 117 8.58 -7.67 -72.98
CA GLN A 117 9.90 -8.18 -72.59
C GLN A 117 10.66 -8.90 -73.72
N THR A 118 10.06 -9.08 -74.90
CA THR A 118 10.76 -9.58 -76.11
C THR A 118 11.31 -8.47 -77.02
N ALA A 119 11.34 -7.20 -76.56
CA ALA A 119 11.74 -6.07 -77.40
C ALA A 119 12.71 -5.09 -76.71
N ARG A 120 13.45 -5.51 -75.68
CA ARG A 120 14.38 -4.61 -74.97
C ARG A 120 15.55 -5.31 -74.28
N GLU A 121 16.13 -6.31 -74.94
CA GLU A 121 17.52 -6.68 -74.72
C GLU A 121 18.41 -5.79 -75.59
N GLU A 122 18.50 -4.50 -75.25
CA GLU A 122 19.55 -3.59 -75.74
C GLU A 122 19.42 -2.27 -74.98
N SER A 123 20.56 -1.73 -74.51
CA SER A 123 20.77 -0.56 -73.63
C SER A 123 20.56 -0.81 -72.11
N ALA A 124 21.60 -1.24 -71.37
CA ALA A 124 22.75 -0.49 -70.86
C ALA A 124 22.50 0.36 -69.59
N PHE A 125 23.20 -0.06 -68.52
CA PHE A 125 24.01 0.73 -67.59
C PHE A 125 23.37 1.67 -66.52
N LYS A 126 23.81 1.41 -65.27
CA LYS A 126 24.28 2.31 -64.18
C LYS A 126 23.39 2.74 -62.99
N SER A 127 23.95 2.40 -61.80
CA SER A 127 24.01 3.13 -60.51
C SER A 127 22.79 3.15 -59.59
N SER A 128 22.84 3.34 -58.25
CA SER A 128 23.75 3.10 -57.11
C SER A 128 23.05 3.73 -55.88
N GLN A 129 23.16 3.13 -54.67
CA GLN A 129 23.07 3.74 -53.31
C GLN A 129 21.73 4.42 -52.86
N ASP A 130 21.31 4.58 -51.59
CA ASP A 130 21.78 4.27 -50.22
C ASP A 130 20.58 4.43 -49.23
N GLN A 131 20.76 4.02 -47.96
CA GLN A 131 19.83 3.95 -46.79
C GLN A 131 19.40 5.35 -46.19
N PRO A 132 18.86 5.59 -44.94
CA PRO A 132 18.57 4.76 -43.73
C PRO A 132 17.35 5.12 -42.81
N ILE A 133 17.32 4.42 -41.66
CA ILE A 133 16.43 4.38 -40.47
C ILE A 133 16.50 5.66 -39.58
N LYS A 134 15.43 5.95 -38.81
CA LYS A 134 15.44 6.91 -37.67
C LYS A 134 14.73 6.37 -36.41
N GLU A 135 15.44 6.44 -35.29
CA GLU A 135 14.98 6.28 -33.90
C GLU A 135 14.40 7.58 -33.33
N GLN A 136 13.52 7.49 -32.33
CA GLN A 136 13.20 8.61 -31.42
C GLN A 136 13.13 8.12 -29.96
N LYS A 137 13.89 8.82 -29.11
CA LYS A 137 13.87 8.77 -27.63
C LYS A 137 12.87 9.81 -27.14
N GLU A 138 12.03 9.46 -26.16
CA GLU A 138 11.31 10.44 -25.34
C GLU A 138 11.57 10.20 -23.84
N THR A 139 12.09 11.25 -23.20
CA THR A 139 12.29 11.45 -21.77
C THR A 139 10.96 11.81 -21.11
N LEU A 140 10.59 11.12 -20.02
CA LEU A 140 9.46 11.51 -19.16
C LEU A 140 9.93 11.66 -17.71
N GLN A 141 9.99 12.92 -17.29
CA GLN A 141 9.96 13.36 -15.89
C GLN A 141 8.63 12.92 -15.26
N THR A 142 8.66 12.30 -14.07
CA THR A 142 7.46 12.11 -13.27
C THR A 142 7.76 12.35 -11.80
N SER A 143 7.19 13.43 -11.26
CA SER A 143 7.09 13.75 -9.84
C SER A 143 6.31 12.68 -9.08
N ASP A 144 6.72 12.43 -7.83
CA ASP A 144 6.26 11.34 -6.97
C ASP A 144 4.77 11.39 -6.58
N ASP A 145 4.15 12.56 -6.58
CA ASP A 145 2.75 12.74 -6.20
C ASP A 145 1.77 11.98 -7.12
N GLY A 146 2.16 11.72 -8.38
CA GLY A 146 1.31 11.04 -9.34
C GLY A 146 1.13 9.54 -9.04
N PHE A 147 2.17 8.86 -8.56
CA PHE A 147 2.12 7.41 -8.31
C PHE A 147 1.24 7.07 -7.09
N ASN A 148 1.35 7.87 -6.04
CA ASN A 148 0.57 7.69 -4.82
C ASN A 148 -0.93 7.95 -5.06
N LYS A 149 -1.26 8.85 -5.99
CA LYS A 149 -2.66 9.20 -6.36
C LYS A 149 -3.32 8.16 -7.26
N GLU A 150 -2.54 7.49 -8.12
CA GLU A 150 -3.05 6.48 -9.07
C GLU A 150 -3.52 5.20 -8.36
N PHE A 151 -2.88 4.83 -7.25
CA PHE A 151 -3.26 3.66 -6.44
C PHE A 151 -4.01 4.02 -5.14
N GLY A 152 -4.02 5.30 -4.73
CA GLY A 152 -4.60 5.76 -3.47
C GLY A 152 -6.13 5.77 -3.40
N ASP A 153 -6.85 5.69 -4.53
CA ASP A 153 -8.28 6.02 -4.57
C ASP A 153 -9.24 4.97 -5.18
N THR A 154 -8.77 3.75 -5.48
CA THR A 154 -9.65 2.73 -6.09
C THR A 154 -9.59 1.37 -5.43
N GLY A 155 -10.69 1.05 -4.75
CA GLY A 155 -11.06 -0.32 -4.45
C GLY A 155 -11.17 -1.19 -5.71
N ILE A 156 -10.56 -2.36 -5.62
CA ILE A 156 -11.00 -3.66 -6.14
C ILE A 156 -11.49 -3.67 -7.59
N ARG A 157 -10.69 -4.23 -8.49
CA ARG A 157 -11.22 -5.09 -9.55
C ARG A 157 -11.12 -6.54 -9.07
N LYS A 158 -12.26 -7.14 -8.72
CA LYS A 158 -12.40 -8.58 -8.55
C LYS A 158 -12.13 -9.21 -9.92
N ILE A 159 -11.16 -10.10 -9.99
CA ILE A 159 -11.08 -11.10 -11.05
C ILE A 159 -11.49 -12.41 -10.37
N GLU A 160 -12.62 -12.95 -10.81
CA GLU A 160 -13.03 -14.32 -10.53
C GLU A 160 -12.17 -15.23 -11.39
N GLU A 161 -11.56 -16.28 -10.81
CA GLU A 161 -11.53 -17.58 -11.48
C GLU A 161 -11.30 -18.74 -10.50
N LYS A 162 -11.98 -19.84 -10.79
CA LYS A 162 -12.10 -21.11 -10.06
C LYS A 162 -11.09 -22.14 -10.63
N PRO A 163 -10.97 -23.37 -10.07
CA PRO A 163 -9.70 -24.04 -9.86
C PRO A 163 -9.34 -25.07 -10.93
N GLU A 164 -8.05 -25.38 -11.06
CA GLU A 164 -7.57 -26.62 -11.67
C GLU A 164 -6.82 -27.52 -10.68
N LYS A 165 -6.84 -28.81 -11.02
CA LYS A 165 -6.75 -29.98 -10.16
C LYS A 165 -5.30 -30.47 -9.95
N LYS A 166 -5.11 -31.11 -8.78
CA LYS A 166 -4.06 -32.06 -8.35
C LYS A 166 -3.74 -33.14 -9.42
N LYS A 167 -2.54 -33.75 -9.55
CA LYS A 167 -1.68 -34.59 -8.64
C LYS A 167 -0.53 -35.20 -9.52
N PRO A 168 0.38 -36.13 -9.08
CA PRO A 168 1.12 -36.40 -7.81
C PRO A 168 2.67 -36.24 -8.01
N ALA A 169 3.55 -36.02 -7.01
CA ALA A 169 4.18 -36.88 -5.96
C ALA A 169 5.18 -37.96 -6.45
N GLU A 170 6.23 -38.18 -5.63
CA GLU A 170 7.41 -39.08 -5.72
C GLU A 170 8.71 -38.38 -6.20
N ASP A 171 9.88 -38.52 -5.58
CA ASP A 171 10.26 -39.12 -4.30
C ASP A 171 11.64 -38.58 -3.86
N GLU A 172 11.95 -38.80 -2.59
CA GLU A 172 13.16 -38.38 -1.86
C GLU A 172 14.42 -39.16 -2.23
N THR A 173 15.57 -38.47 -2.24
CA THR A 173 16.91 -38.82 -1.70
C THR A 173 17.84 -37.67 -2.15
N GLU A 174 18.88 -37.19 -1.47
CA GLU A 174 19.78 -37.76 -0.48
C GLU A 174 20.54 -36.59 0.17
N VAL A 175 20.94 -36.78 1.43
CA VAL A 175 21.79 -35.86 2.20
C VAL A 175 23.21 -35.92 1.66
N VAL A 176 23.78 -34.79 1.22
CA VAL A 176 25.25 -34.60 1.16
C VAL A 176 25.59 -33.22 1.72
N VAL A 177 26.20 -33.24 2.90
CA VAL A 177 27.00 -32.16 3.46
C VAL A 177 28.28 -32.07 2.63
N ALA A 178 28.48 -30.99 1.88
CA ALA A 178 29.79 -30.59 1.39
C ALA A 178 29.81 -29.09 1.01
N SER A 179 30.57 -28.34 1.81
CA SER A 179 31.41 -27.22 1.39
C SER A 179 30.76 -26.00 0.73
N LEU A 180 30.73 -24.92 1.53
CA LEU A 180 30.90 -23.53 1.09
C LEU A 180 31.78 -23.40 -0.17
N PRO A 181 31.36 -22.58 -1.16
CA PRO A 181 32.30 -21.75 -1.88
C PRO A 181 32.36 -20.39 -1.16
N ASN A 182 33.47 -20.14 -0.48
CA ASN A 182 33.97 -18.79 -0.27
C ASN A 182 34.14 -18.13 -1.65
N ALA A 183 33.13 -17.38 -2.08
CA ALA A 183 33.30 -16.36 -3.09
C ALA A 183 33.57 -15.03 -2.34
N PRO A 184 34.79 -14.49 -2.37
CA PRO A 184 35.04 -13.14 -1.92
C PRO A 184 34.38 -12.23 -2.96
N THR A 185 33.10 -11.91 -2.73
CA THR A 185 32.45 -10.87 -3.53
C THR A 185 33.03 -9.57 -3.02
N GLN A 186 34.04 -9.10 -3.74
CA GLN A 186 34.79 -7.89 -3.52
C GLN A 186 33.87 -6.78 -3.01
N THR A 187 34.02 -6.44 -1.73
CA THR A 187 33.60 -5.15 -1.20
C THR A 187 34.52 -4.10 -1.82
N SER A 188 34.31 -3.76 -3.08
CA SER A 188 34.71 -2.44 -3.54
C SER A 188 33.89 -1.47 -2.69
N GLU A 189 34.55 -0.65 -1.89
CA GLU A 189 33.93 0.39 -1.07
C GLU A 189 33.20 1.39 -1.98
N GLU A 190 32.00 1.03 -2.42
CA GLU A 190 31.15 1.93 -3.16
C GLU A 190 30.71 3.03 -2.20
N SER A 191 31.03 4.28 -2.58
CA SER A 191 30.62 5.47 -1.85
C SER A 191 29.12 5.41 -1.52
N PRO A 192 28.70 5.83 -0.31
CA PRO A 192 27.30 5.86 0.10
C PRO A 192 26.37 6.54 -0.92
N GLU A 193 26.87 7.57 -1.60
CA GLU A 193 26.14 8.28 -2.65
C GLU A 193 25.82 7.38 -3.86
N VAL A 194 26.79 6.55 -4.29
CA VAL A 194 26.62 5.63 -5.41
C VAL A 194 25.57 4.57 -5.05
N LYS A 195 25.60 4.06 -3.83
CA LYS A 195 24.58 3.11 -3.34
C LYS A 195 23.18 3.74 -3.34
N LEU A 196 23.06 4.97 -2.83
CA LEU A 196 21.78 5.70 -2.83
C LEU A 196 21.24 5.92 -4.25
N THR A 197 22.10 6.30 -5.20
CA THR A 197 21.68 6.45 -6.60
C THR A 197 21.25 5.12 -7.23
N ARG A 198 21.87 4.00 -6.87
CA ARG A 198 21.44 2.66 -7.31
C ARG A 198 20.06 2.31 -6.75
N PHE A 199 19.81 2.55 -5.47
CA PHE A 199 18.49 2.33 -4.87
C PHE A 199 17.41 3.17 -5.56
N SER A 200 17.65 4.47 -5.75
CA SER A 200 16.71 5.35 -6.45
C SER A 200 16.42 4.86 -7.88
N LYS A 201 17.46 4.52 -8.65
CA LYS A 201 17.31 3.97 -10.00
C LYS A 201 16.50 2.68 -10.00
N ASN A 202 16.75 1.76 -9.06
CA ASN A 202 15.98 0.54 -8.92
C ASN A 202 14.50 0.83 -8.64
N ILE A 203 14.20 1.69 -7.66
CA ILE A 203 12.83 2.09 -7.31
C ILE A 203 12.12 2.74 -8.50
N THR A 204 12.76 3.68 -9.21
CA THR A 204 12.16 4.33 -10.39
C THR A 204 11.88 3.34 -11.53
N ASN A 205 12.78 2.39 -11.78
CA ASN A 205 12.59 1.36 -12.78
C ASN A 205 11.42 0.43 -12.41
N LEU A 206 11.36 -0.04 -11.16
CA LEU A 206 10.24 -0.84 -10.65
C LEU A 206 8.91 -0.09 -10.77
N LYS A 207 8.87 1.21 -10.41
CA LYS A 207 7.68 2.05 -10.61
C LYS A 207 7.23 2.09 -12.08
N LYS A 208 8.17 2.24 -13.03
CA LYS A 208 7.88 2.24 -14.48
C LYS A 208 7.38 0.87 -14.96
N GLU A 209 8.03 -0.20 -14.53
CA GLU A 209 7.60 -1.57 -14.85
C GLU A 209 6.18 -1.85 -14.37
N ILE A 210 5.85 -1.45 -13.13
CA ILE A 210 4.50 -1.58 -12.57
C ILE A 210 3.48 -0.80 -13.39
N LYS A 211 3.79 0.42 -13.85
CA LYS A 211 2.90 1.21 -14.71
C LYS A 211 2.70 0.58 -16.08
N SER A 212 3.75 -0.03 -16.65
CA SER A 212 3.70 -0.70 -17.95
C SER A 212 3.09 -2.11 -17.91
N SER A 213 3.03 -2.71 -16.73
CA SER A 213 2.52 -4.06 -16.51
C SER A 213 1.04 -4.16 -16.89
N ARG A 214 0.73 -5.04 -17.84
CA ARG A 214 -0.66 -5.39 -18.21
C ARG A 214 -1.21 -6.58 -17.40
N GLY A 215 -0.46 -7.10 -16.43
CA GLY A 215 -0.80 -8.31 -15.66
C GLY A 215 -0.91 -8.05 -14.16
N ASN A 216 -0.90 -9.13 -13.37
CA ASN A 216 -0.88 -9.04 -11.91
C ASN A 216 0.50 -8.50 -11.45
N PRO A 217 0.58 -7.27 -10.92
CA PRO A 217 1.84 -6.66 -10.54
C PRO A 217 2.30 -7.10 -9.13
N TRP A 218 1.68 -8.12 -8.52
CA TRP A 218 1.99 -8.57 -7.16
C TRP A 218 3.49 -8.75 -6.91
N ALA A 219 4.18 -9.49 -7.76
CA ALA A 219 5.61 -9.77 -7.58
C ALA A 219 6.46 -8.48 -7.70
N LEU A 220 6.09 -7.59 -8.62
CA LEU A 220 6.76 -6.30 -8.80
C LEU A 220 6.51 -5.36 -7.62
N LEU A 221 5.29 -5.34 -7.08
CA LEU A 221 4.93 -4.56 -5.89
C LEU A 221 5.64 -5.08 -4.63
N ALA A 222 5.78 -6.41 -4.49
CA ALA A 222 6.56 -6.99 -3.41
C ALA A 222 8.05 -6.60 -3.52
N LYS A 223 8.63 -6.70 -4.73
CA LYS A 223 10.01 -6.23 -5.01
C LYS A 223 10.18 -4.74 -4.76
N LEU A 224 9.19 -3.92 -5.08
CA LEU A 224 9.19 -2.49 -4.77
C LEU A 224 9.20 -2.26 -3.26
N GLY A 225 8.42 -3.04 -2.50
CA GLY A 225 8.45 -3.01 -1.04
C GLY A 225 9.82 -3.41 -0.46
N ASP A 226 10.45 -4.45 -0.99
CA ASP A 226 11.82 -4.85 -0.63
C ASP A 226 12.83 -3.72 -0.93
N ALA A 227 12.75 -3.10 -2.11
CA ALA A 227 13.64 -2.02 -2.51
C ALA A 227 13.52 -0.77 -1.61
N TYR A 228 12.29 -0.41 -1.21
CA TYR A 228 12.09 0.68 -0.25
C TYR A 228 12.65 0.36 1.14
N LEU A 229 12.45 -0.88 1.60
CA LEU A 229 12.95 -1.32 2.90
C LEU A 229 14.48 -1.35 2.95
N GLU A 230 15.11 -1.84 1.88
CA GLU A 230 16.56 -1.89 1.76
C GLU A 230 17.18 -0.49 1.74
N ALA A 231 16.60 0.43 0.97
CA ALA A 231 17.02 1.83 0.94
C ALA A 231 16.89 2.50 2.31
N GLN A 232 15.78 2.26 3.02
CA GLN A 232 15.58 2.80 4.37
C GLN A 232 16.60 2.23 5.37
N ARG A 233 16.80 0.91 5.39
CA ARG A 233 17.78 0.27 6.30
C ARG A 233 19.21 0.69 5.99
N PHE A 234 19.51 0.99 4.73
CA PHE A 234 20.79 1.59 4.36
C PHE A 234 20.95 3.01 4.94
N MET A 235 19.90 3.82 4.93
CA MET A 235 19.92 5.14 5.57
C MET A 235 20.07 5.03 7.10
N ASP A 236 19.43 4.04 7.72
CA ASP A 236 19.53 3.82 9.17
C ASP A 236 20.85 3.18 9.59
N SER A 237 21.59 2.53 8.67
CA SER A 237 22.93 2.01 8.95
C SER A 237 24.02 3.08 8.91
N GLN A 238 23.76 4.25 8.33
CA GLN A 238 24.67 5.39 8.37
C GLN A 238 24.67 6.00 9.78
N LYS A 239 25.69 5.66 10.56
CA LYS A 239 25.87 6.17 11.94
C LYS A 239 26.38 7.61 11.97
N ASP A 240 27.11 8.02 10.94
CA ASP A 240 27.66 9.37 10.84
C ASP A 240 26.57 10.37 10.45
N GLU A 241 26.14 11.18 11.41
CA GLU A 241 25.08 12.18 11.22
C GLU A 241 25.40 13.15 10.07
N ASN A 242 26.67 13.52 9.92
CA ASN A 242 27.12 14.39 8.84
C ASN A 242 27.01 13.75 7.45
N GLU A 243 27.33 12.46 7.32
CA GLU A 243 27.19 11.73 6.05
C GLU A 243 25.72 11.48 5.75
N ARG A 244 24.94 11.10 6.76
CA ARG A 244 23.49 10.94 6.65
C ARG A 244 22.82 12.24 6.18
N GLN A 245 23.20 13.37 6.74
CA GLN A 245 22.67 14.67 6.34
C GLN A 245 23.06 15.01 4.89
N LYS A 246 24.32 14.80 4.50
CA LYS A 246 24.75 14.97 3.10
C LYS A 246 23.95 14.10 2.12
N LEU A 247 23.64 12.86 2.49
CA LEU A 247 22.82 11.95 1.67
C LEU A 247 21.36 12.43 1.56
N LEU A 248 20.80 12.96 2.66
CA LEU A 248 19.46 13.57 2.65
C LEU A 248 19.43 14.83 1.77
N ASP A 249 20.43 15.69 1.88
CA ASP A 249 20.57 16.90 1.06
C ASP A 249 20.73 16.55 -0.43
N LEU A 250 21.48 15.49 -0.74
CA LEU A 250 21.60 14.96 -2.11
C LEU A 250 20.26 14.44 -2.63
N SER A 251 19.44 13.83 -1.77
CA SER A 251 18.11 13.38 -2.16
C SER A 251 17.16 14.52 -2.46
N GLY A 252 17.12 15.55 -1.60
CA GLY A 252 16.28 16.72 -1.81
C GLY A 252 16.65 17.53 -3.06
N ASN A 253 17.93 17.51 -3.46
CA ASN A 253 18.43 18.28 -4.60
C ASN A 253 18.45 17.52 -5.94
N ARG A 254 18.44 16.17 -5.94
CA ARG A 254 18.59 15.35 -7.17
C ARG A 254 17.38 14.49 -7.51
N ASP A 255 16.21 14.76 -6.93
CA ASP A 255 15.00 13.91 -7.06
C ASP A 255 15.30 12.43 -6.79
N LEU A 256 16.20 12.13 -5.85
CA LEU A 256 16.51 10.74 -5.51
C LEU A 256 15.44 10.20 -4.58
N LEU A 257 14.87 9.06 -4.94
CA LEU A 257 13.90 8.38 -4.10
C LEU A 257 14.59 7.73 -2.91
N LEU A 258 14.44 8.36 -1.75
CA LEU A 258 14.65 7.69 -0.48
C LEU A 258 13.53 6.69 -0.30
N GLY A 259 13.88 5.45 0.04
CA GLY A 259 12.89 4.52 0.56
C GLY A 259 12.54 4.86 1.99
N SER A 260 11.35 4.44 2.42
CA SER A 260 10.89 4.58 3.80
C SER A 260 10.12 3.35 4.23
N TYR A 261 10.05 3.13 5.54
CA TYR A 261 9.25 2.05 6.12
C TYR A 261 7.77 2.16 5.74
N GLU A 262 7.22 3.37 5.69
CA GLU A 262 5.83 3.60 5.29
C GLU A 262 5.58 3.24 3.82
N GLN A 263 6.48 3.66 2.91
CA GLN A 263 6.39 3.31 1.49
C GLN A 263 6.54 1.81 1.27
N ALA A 264 7.44 1.15 2.01
CA ALA A 264 7.61 -0.29 1.97
C ALA A 264 6.32 -1.00 2.43
N ALA A 265 5.77 -0.63 3.59
CA ALA A 265 4.52 -1.18 4.10
C ALA A 265 3.35 -0.93 3.13
N TRP A 266 3.29 0.25 2.51
CA TRP A 266 2.27 0.59 1.52
C TRP A 266 2.40 -0.28 0.26
N ALA A 267 3.61 -0.47 -0.29
CA ALA A 267 3.84 -1.32 -1.45
C ALA A 267 3.42 -2.78 -1.18
N TYR A 268 3.73 -3.31 0.01
CA TYR A 268 3.27 -4.64 0.41
C TYR A 268 1.77 -4.74 0.59
N LYS A 269 1.13 -3.71 1.17
CA LYS A 269 -0.33 -3.67 1.27
C LYS A 269 -0.98 -3.63 -0.11
N LEU A 270 -0.42 -2.89 -1.06
CA LEU A 270 -0.85 -2.93 -2.45
C LEU A 270 -0.68 -4.32 -3.05
N ALA A 271 0.45 -5.00 -2.81
CA ALA A 271 0.66 -6.37 -3.26
C ALA A 271 -0.43 -7.32 -2.73
N LEU A 272 -0.82 -7.18 -1.45
CA LEU A 272 -1.89 -7.97 -0.84
C LEU A 272 -3.27 -7.75 -1.49
N THR A 273 -3.50 -6.62 -2.18
CA THR A 273 -4.76 -6.42 -2.93
C THR A 273 -4.91 -7.40 -4.10
N PHE A 274 -3.79 -7.89 -4.63
CA PHE A 274 -3.75 -8.88 -5.70
C PHE A 274 -3.62 -10.31 -5.17
N ASN A 275 -2.90 -10.51 -4.05
CA ASN A 275 -2.77 -11.82 -3.40
C ASN A 275 -2.95 -11.72 -1.88
N HIS A 276 -4.20 -11.80 -1.43
CA HIS A 276 -4.58 -11.62 -0.04
C HIS A 276 -4.15 -12.78 0.89
N GLN A 277 -3.86 -13.96 0.33
CA GLN A 277 -3.53 -15.18 1.10
C GLN A 277 -2.03 -15.41 1.25
N LYS A 278 -1.18 -14.48 0.82
CA LYS A 278 0.27 -14.62 0.96
C LYS A 278 0.70 -14.29 2.39
N ALA A 279 0.85 -15.32 3.21
CA ALA A 279 1.23 -15.21 4.62
C ALA A 279 2.57 -14.47 4.83
N GLU A 280 3.57 -14.75 3.99
CA GLU A 280 4.89 -14.09 4.02
C GLU A 280 4.77 -12.57 3.89
N THR A 281 3.88 -12.08 3.03
CA THR A 281 3.69 -10.63 2.83
C THR A 281 3.06 -9.99 4.07
N HIS A 282 2.11 -10.65 4.74
CA HIS A 282 1.59 -10.19 6.03
C HIS A 282 2.69 -10.15 7.09
N LEU A 283 3.55 -11.17 7.15
CA LEU A 283 4.66 -11.21 8.09
C LEU A 283 5.68 -10.09 7.83
N LYS A 284 6.02 -9.83 6.56
CA LYS A 284 6.90 -8.70 6.18
C LYS A 284 6.32 -7.36 6.64
N ILE A 285 5.02 -7.12 6.43
CA ILE A 285 4.35 -5.91 6.91
C ILE A 285 4.43 -5.82 8.44
N GLY A 286 4.19 -6.93 9.16
CA GLY A 286 4.31 -6.97 10.61
C GLY A 286 5.70 -6.59 11.12
N LYS A 287 6.76 -7.09 10.46
CA LYS A 287 8.16 -6.73 10.78
C LYS A 287 8.46 -5.26 10.53
N ILE A 288 7.96 -4.70 9.42
CA ILE A 288 8.13 -3.26 9.13
C ILE A 288 7.44 -2.41 10.20
N TYR A 289 6.25 -2.81 10.66
CA TYR A 289 5.58 -2.11 11.75
C TYR A 289 6.31 -2.21 13.08
N ASP A 290 6.98 -3.32 13.36
CA ASP A 290 7.85 -3.44 14.54
C ASP A 290 9.09 -2.53 14.44
N GLU A 291 9.69 -2.40 13.26
CA GLU A 291 10.78 -1.45 12.99
C GLU A 291 10.32 0.02 13.14
N MET A 292 9.05 0.32 12.83
CA MET A 292 8.43 1.63 13.08
C MET A 292 7.90 1.81 14.51
N GLU A 293 8.14 0.86 15.42
CA GLU A 293 7.65 0.85 16.80
C GLU A 293 6.11 0.87 16.97
N ASP A 294 5.37 0.52 15.91
CA ASP A 294 3.91 0.41 15.94
C ASP A 294 3.49 -1.02 16.29
N GLY A 295 3.58 -1.33 17.58
CA GLY A 295 3.30 -2.66 18.11
C GLY A 295 1.89 -3.17 17.82
N ILE A 296 0.89 -2.29 17.74
CA ILE A 296 -0.50 -2.67 17.49
C ILE A 296 -0.64 -3.23 16.07
N ASN A 297 -0.12 -2.50 15.08
CA ASN A 297 -0.17 -2.95 13.70
C ASN A 297 0.77 -4.13 13.45
N ALA A 298 1.95 -4.16 14.08
CA ALA A 298 2.87 -5.28 14.02
C ALA A 298 2.21 -6.60 14.46
N LEU A 299 1.57 -6.59 15.64
CA LEU A 299 0.85 -7.74 16.18
C LEU A 299 -0.33 -8.15 15.29
N MET A 300 -1.11 -7.19 14.78
CA MET A 300 -2.24 -7.49 13.90
C MET A 300 -1.78 -8.25 12.65
N PHE A 301 -0.76 -7.75 11.94
CA PHE A 301 -0.26 -8.39 10.71
C PHE A 301 0.46 -9.71 10.98
N ALA A 302 1.20 -9.83 12.09
CA ALA A 302 1.83 -11.09 12.50
C ALA A 302 0.78 -12.18 12.83
N ASN A 303 -0.30 -11.82 13.53
CA ASN A 303 -1.40 -12.73 13.81
C ASN A 303 -2.12 -13.19 12.53
N LEU A 304 -2.32 -12.28 11.57
CA LEU A 304 -2.88 -12.63 10.27
C LEU A 304 -1.98 -13.62 9.51
N ALA A 305 -0.66 -13.37 9.49
CA ALA A 305 0.30 -14.30 8.90
C ALA A 305 0.24 -15.69 9.56
N HIS A 306 0.23 -15.74 10.89
CA HIS A 306 0.13 -16.99 11.65
C HIS A 306 -1.14 -17.77 11.32
N GLN A 307 -2.29 -17.10 11.24
CA GLN A 307 -3.56 -17.75 10.86
C GLN A 307 -3.50 -18.34 9.44
N ILE A 308 -2.84 -17.67 8.50
CA ILE A 308 -2.71 -18.18 7.14
C ILE A 308 -1.74 -19.36 7.10
N PHE A 309 -0.59 -19.30 7.79
CA PHE A 309 0.35 -20.43 7.89
C PHE A 309 -0.30 -21.66 8.55
N LYS A 310 -1.14 -21.45 9.56
CA LYS A 310 -1.93 -22.52 10.19
C LYS A 310 -2.88 -23.18 9.19
N ARG A 311 -3.51 -22.40 8.32
CA ARG A 311 -4.41 -22.93 7.26
C ARG A 311 -3.64 -23.65 6.15
N SER A 312 -2.46 -23.15 5.78
CA SER A 312 -1.62 -23.75 4.73
C SER A 312 -0.81 -24.96 5.20
N ARG A 313 -0.86 -25.30 6.50
CA ARG A 313 -0.10 -26.39 7.14
C ARG A 313 1.44 -26.19 7.08
N ASN A 314 1.90 -24.95 6.98
CA ASN A 314 3.33 -24.61 7.02
C ASN A 314 3.81 -24.54 8.49
N SER A 315 4.11 -25.70 9.08
CA SER A 315 4.43 -25.82 10.51
C SER A 315 5.66 -25.01 10.94
N ASN A 316 6.72 -24.97 10.12
CA ASN A 316 7.95 -24.22 10.43
C ASN A 316 7.71 -22.71 10.49
N GLN A 317 7.16 -22.13 9.42
CA GLN A 317 6.83 -20.71 9.36
C GLN A 317 5.78 -20.30 10.40
N MET A 318 4.86 -21.20 10.74
CA MET A 318 3.89 -20.98 11.82
C MET A 318 4.58 -20.85 13.19
N LYS A 319 5.55 -21.73 13.51
CA LYS A 319 6.33 -21.68 14.76
C LYS A 319 7.18 -20.41 14.83
N GLU A 320 7.87 -20.06 13.75
CA GLU A 320 8.66 -18.82 13.66
C GLU A 320 7.77 -17.58 13.87
N THR A 321 6.61 -17.55 13.20
CA THR A 321 5.67 -16.44 13.35
C THR A 321 5.11 -16.37 14.77
N GLN A 322 4.87 -17.51 15.42
CA GLN A 322 4.44 -17.54 16.82
C GLN A 322 5.52 -16.99 17.76
N SER A 323 6.78 -17.37 17.54
CA SER A 323 7.92 -16.81 18.29
C SER A 323 8.01 -15.30 18.11
N PHE A 324 7.83 -14.81 16.88
CA PHE A 324 7.78 -13.38 16.60
C PHE A 324 6.61 -12.68 17.31
N ILE A 325 5.40 -13.25 17.30
CA ILE A 325 4.25 -12.71 18.03
C ILE A 325 4.57 -12.63 19.53
N ASN A 326 5.12 -13.68 20.12
CA ASN A 326 5.48 -13.70 21.54
C ASN A 326 6.51 -12.59 21.87
N ALA A 327 7.50 -12.38 21.00
CA ALA A 327 8.48 -11.31 21.15
C ALA A 327 7.83 -9.91 21.09
N LEU A 328 6.91 -9.69 20.14
CA LEU A 328 6.15 -8.43 20.05
C LEU A 328 5.28 -8.20 21.29
N THR A 329 4.57 -9.23 21.76
CA THR A 329 3.76 -9.18 22.98
C THR A 329 4.63 -8.78 24.18
N ALA A 330 5.79 -9.41 24.36
CA ALA A 330 6.72 -9.06 25.43
C ALA A 330 7.26 -7.63 25.30
N LYS A 331 7.54 -7.15 24.07
CA LYS A 331 8.06 -5.80 23.81
C LYS A 331 7.01 -4.71 24.07
N TYR A 332 5.77 -4.88 23.62
CA TYR A 332 4.77 -3.81 23.61
C TYR A 332 3.71 -3.90 24.73
N GLU A 333 3.39 -5.09 25.28
CA GLU A 333 2.44 -5.16 26.41
C GLU A 333 3.07 -4.65 27.71
N ASN A 334 4.36 -4.91 27.93
CA ASN A 334 5.10 -4.44 29.11
C ASN A 334 5.25 -2.91 29.18
N ASN A 335 5.16 -2.21 28.04
CA ASN A 335 5.26 -0.75 27.98
C ASN A 335 3.93 -0.04 28.28
N SER A 336 2.79 -0.74 28.23
CA SER A 336 1.47 -0.17 28.54
C SER A 336 1.15 -0.10 30.05
N GLY A 337 1.94 -0.78 30.89
CA GLY A 337 1.72 -0.91 32.34
C GLY A 337 2.51 0.05 33.24
N LYS A 338 3.54 0.75 32.74
CA LYS A 338 4.32 1.72 33.54
C LYS A 338 3.67 3.11 33.56
N LYS A 339 2.50 3.23 34.19
CA LYS A 339 2.14 4.50 34.84
C LYS A 339 3.00 4.64 36.09
N MET A 340 4.10 5.40 35.99
CA MET A 340 4.76 5.92 37.17
C MET A 340 3.74 6.78 37.93
N MET A 341 3.24 6.26 39.05
CA MET A 341 2.62 7.10 40.07
C MET A 341 3.76 7.87 40.74
N PRO A 342 3.82 9.20 40.68
CA PRO A 342 4.74 9.94 41.52
C PRO A 342 4.30 9.71 42.97
N LYS A 343 5.20 9.16 43.78
CA LYS A 343 5.08 9.27 45.24
C LYS A 343 5.48 10.70 45.59
N GLY A 344 4.51 11.48 46.03
CA GLY A 344 4.65 12.84 46.57
C GLY A 344 3.38 13.20 47.29
#